data_AF-A0A0G4GGQ9-F1
#
_entry.id   AF-A0A0G4GGQ9-F1
#
_cell.length_a   1.000
_cell.length_b   1.000
_cell.length_c   1.000
_cell.angle_alpha   90.00
_cell.angle_beta   90.00
_cell.angle_gamma   90.00
#
_symmetry.space_group_name_H-M   'P 1'
#
loop_
_entity.id
_entity.type
_entity.pdbx_description
1 polymer ?
#
loop_
_entity_poly.entity_id
_entity_poly.type
_entity_poly.pdbx_seq_one_letter_code
_entity_poly.pdbx_strand_id
1 'polypeptide(L)'
;MAQSSSAASQGPPPLPPGCKGLDDVDIIIPSPGVSAVSRQLLEGCARRSFTHVSQVTQLIEQGANPRAIGALLVRGATGPPYWRWRYSCLSFAIDSPINYPFLRARGADNSQVPVVPPQWSSLQLQRDILSALIDGGADINGGGCELMGVDRPIRVAVGAGNMTAVEVLLARQADVRGIWGPVMELPCVGGAAPPPTREYEAALMSIYRRLIQHDSTLAAERSAAGDSLLHLAATAPSTFSQQFIDQYLTLITSHGADMTARDTIGYTPLHLAAKAGSAILAEWLCRRITADDINRGRPPQPHRTPLAVAAEMLRIVIQQQQQQQHGQGEALGEWHSRRIRQHKTTIRVLLRSGAAPSIARIPTATERDGRHRHLVLAEYAIVLSELSEVVMSAINAALAPQRDHSRLLARLLPLAPHH
;
A
#
# COMPACT_ATOMS: atom_id res chain seq x y z
N MET A 1 55.54 6.13 -23.64
CA MET A 1 55.06 5.76 -22.29
C MET A 1 53.57 5.49 -22.39
N ALA A 2 53.19 4.22 -22.37
CA ALA A 2 51.79 3.81 -22.30
C ALA A 2 51.36 3.92 -20.82
N GLN A 3 50.33 4.72 -20.54
CA GLN A 3 49.65 4.68 -19.24
C GLN A 3 48.36 3.89 -19.39
N SER A 4 48.42 2.70 -18.79
CA SER A 4 47.34 1.76 -18.59
C SER A 4 46.22 2.42 -17.78
N SER A 5 45.04 2.60 -18.37
CA SER A 5 43.83 2.95 -17.64
C SER A 5 43.35 1.70 -16.91
N SER A 6 43.56 1.69 -15.59
CA SER A 6 43.07 0.67 -14.67
C SER A 6 41.55 0.62 -14.72
N ALA A 7 41.02 -0.52 -15.16
CA ALA A 7 39.62 -0.89 -14.96
C ALA A 7 39.38 -1.01 -13.44
N ALA A 8 38.89 0.07 -12.82
CA ALA A 8 38.40 0.01 -11.46
C ALA A 8 37.24 -0.99 -11.42
N SER A 9 37.42 -2.11 -10.73
CA SER A 9 36.36 -3.07 -10.43
C SER A 9 35.27 -2.35 -9.65
N GLN A 10 34.21 -1.93 -10.34
CA GLN A 10 33.02 -1.43 -9.67
C GLN A 10 32.41 -2.60 -8.92
N GLY A 11 32.60 -2.62 -7.59
CA GLY A 11 31.86 -3.51 -6.71
C GLY A 11 30.35 -3.30 -6.88
N PRO A 12 29.53 -4.27 -6.46
CA PRO A 12 28.08 -4.13 -6.55
C PRO A 12 27.62 -2.82 -5.90
N PRO A 13 26.62 -2.14 -6.48
CA PRO A 13 26.15 -0.86 -5.96
C PRO A 13 25.78 -1.01 -4.48
N PRO A 14 26.09 -0.01 -3.63
CA PRO A 14 25.81 -0.08 -2.21
C PRO A 14 24.30 -0.31 -1.98
N LEU A 15 23.99 -1.22 -1.07
CA LEU A 15 22.61 -1.57 -0.75
C LEU A 15 21.89 -0.36 -0.12
N PRO A 16 20.59 -0.15 -0.43
CA PRO A 16 19.84 0.91 0.21
C PRO A 16 19.77 0.71 1.74
N PRO A 17 19.73 1.80 2.53
CA PRO A 17 19.60 1.71 3.98
C PRO A 17 18.40 0.87 4.40
N GLY A 18 18.56 0.04 5.44
CA GLY A 18 17.51 -0.85 5.94
C GLY A 18 17.24 -2.11 5.10
N CYS A 19 17.90 -2.25 3.95
CA CYS A 19 17.79 -3.42 3.09
C CYS A 19 18.94 -4.41 3.33
N LYS A 20 18.68 -5.68 2.98
CA LYS A 20 19.67 -6.75 3.00
C LYS A 20 19.92 -7.29 1.59
N GLY A 21 21.17 -7.64 1.31
CA GLY A 21 21.53 -8.41 0.13
C GLY A 21 21.30 -9.90 0.36
N LEU A 22 21.43 -10.71 -0.69
CA LEU A 22 21.33 -12.18 -0.55
C LEU A 22 22.47 -12.82 0.25
N ASP A 23 23.56 -12.11 0.49
CA ASP A 23 24.67 -12.59 1.33
C ASP A 23 24.36 -12.51 2.83
N ASP A 24 23.34 -11.73 3.21
CA ASP A 24 22.90 -11.54 4.59
C ASP A 24 21.65 -12.36 4.95
N VAL A 25 21.12 -13.12 4.00
CA VAL A 25 19.92 -13.94 4.19
C VAL A 25 20.15 -15.39 3.75
N ASP A 26 19.53 -16.31 4.47
CA ASP A 26 19.52 -17.73 4.18
C ASP A 26 18.23 -18.09 3.43
N ILE A 27 18.36 -18.91 2.38
CA ILE A 27 17.23 -19.44 1.62
C ILE A 27 16.79 -20.73 2.30
N ILE A 28 15.61 -20.68 2.94
CA ILE A 28 15.05 -21.81 3.67
C ILE A 28 14.01 -22.50 2.80
N ILE A 29 14.09 -23.82 2.68
CA ILE A 29 13.10 -24.63 1.97
C ILE A 29 12.15 -25.26 3.00
N PRO A 30 10.88 -24.83 3.08
CA PRO A 30 9.98 -25.22 4.16
C PRO A 30 9.52 -26.69 4.12
N SER A 31 9.55 -27.33 2.95
CA SER A 31 8.95 -28.65 2.75
C SER A 31 9.99 -29.77 2.88
N PRO A 32 9.82 -30.74 3.80
CA PRO A 32 10.63 -31.95 3.80
C PRO A 32 10.37 -32.72 2.50
N GLY A 33 11.43 -33.12 1.78
CA GLY A 33 11.33 -33.90 0.54
C GLY A 33 11.66 -33.16 -0.77
N VAL A 34 12.10 -31.90 -0.71
CA VAL A 34 12.64 -31.21 -1.91
C VAL A 34 13.99 -31.83 -2.31
N SER A 35 14.11 -32.30 -3.56
CA SER A 35 15.34 -32.93 -4.06
C SER A 35 16.52 -31.95 -4.08
N ALA A 36 17.75 -32.46 -3.99
CA ALA A 36 18.95 -31.62 -4.05
C ALA A 36 19.02 -30.80 -5.35
N VAL A 37 18.59 -31.37 -6.47
CA VAL A 37 18.53 -30.70 -7.78
C VAL A 37 17.48 -29.58 -7.79
N SER A 38 16.33 -29.77 -7.12
CA SER A 38 15.31 -28.72 -6.96
C SER A 38 15.80 -27.58 -6.06
N ARG A 39 16.56 -27.90 -5.00
CA ARG A 39 17.24 -26.89 -4.16
C ARG A 39 18.23 -26.09 -4.99
N GLN A 40 19.06 -26.75 -5.80
CA GLN A 40 20.02 -26.10 -6.68
C GLN A 40 19.32 -25.17 -7.69
N LEU A 41 18.20 -25.59 -8.27
CA LEU A 41 17.40 -24.75 -9.17
C LEU A 41 16.90 -23.49 -8.45
N LEU A 42 16.27 -23.66 -7.28
CA LEU A 42 15.72 -22.56 -6.48
C LEU A 42 16.79 -21.56 -6.03
N GLU A 43 17.89 -22.07 -5.46
CA GLU A 43 19.01 -21.26 -5.02
C GLU A 43 19.69 -20.55 -6.19
N GLY A 44 19.83 -21.22 -7.34
CA GLY A 44 20.40 -20.61 -8.53
C GLY A 44 19.52 -19.50 -9.12
N CYS A 45 18.20 -19.67 -9.08
CA CYS A 45 17.25 -18.60 -9.40
C CYS A 45 17.44 -17.43 -8.43
N ALA A 46 17.37 -17.67 -7.12
CA ALA A 46 17.51 -16.62 -6.11
C ALA A 46 18.84 -15.88 -6.22
N ARG A 47 19.97 -16.59 -6.28
CA ARG A 47 21.31 -16.00 -6.31
C ARG A 47 21.76 -15.51 -7.68
N ARG A 48 20.95 -15.69 -8.73
CA ARG A 48 21.30 -15.32 -10.11
C ARG A 48 22.56 -16.02 -10.63
N SER A 49 22.75 -17.29 -10.25
CA SER A 49 23.99 -18.01 -10.57
C SER A 49 24.01 -18.62 -11.97
N PHE A 50 22.88 -18.64 -12.68
CA PHE A 50 22.81 -19.16 -14.05
C PHE A 50 23.32 -18.14 -15.06
N THR A 51 24.28 -18.53 -15.88
CA THR A 51 24.80 -17.71 -16.98
C THR A 51 24.19 -18.08 -18.33
N HIS A 52 23.66 -19.30 -18.45
CA HIS A 52 23.01 -19.82 -19.64
C HIS A 52 21.72 -20.56 -19.29
N VAL A 53 20.73 -20.43 -20.17
CA VAL A 53 19.41 -21.07 -20.05
C VAL A 53 19.50 -22.59 -20.02
N SER A 54 20.49 -23.16 -20.71
CA SER A 54 20.75 -24.60 -20.75
C SER A 54 21.02 -25.20 -19.37
N GLN A 55 21.56 -24.42 -18.42
CA GLN A 55 21.76 -24.87 -17.04
C GLN A 55 20.43 -25.08 -16.32
N VAL A 56 19.45 -24.22 -16.59
CA VAL A 56 18.09 -24.33 -16.03
C VAL A 56 17.37 -25.54 -16.64
N THR A 57 17.40 -25.68 -17.96
CA THR A 57 16.72 -26.80 -18.65
C THR A 57 17.32 -28.14 -18.25
N GLN A 58 18.66 -28.23 -18.14
CA GLN A 58 19.35 -29.45 -17.72
C GLN A 58 18.98 -29.85 -16.28
N LEU A 59 18.85 -28.90 -15.36
CA LEU A 59 18.40 -29.21 -13.99
C LEU A 59 16.97 -29.75 -13.97
N ILE A 60 16.08 -29.18 -14.80
CA ILE A 60 14.70 -29.65 -14.92
C ILE A 60 14.65 -31.06 -15.53
N GLU A 61 15.44 -31.33 -16.57
CA GLU A 61 15.61 -32.67 -17.16
C GLU A 61 16.15 -33.70 -16.15
N GLN A 62 17.02 -33.26 -15.23
CA GLN A 62 17.52 -34.08 -14.11
C GLN A 62 16.49 -34.29 -12.98
N GLY A 63 15.25 -33.80 -13.15
CA GLY A 63 14.17 -33.96 -12.19
C GLY A 63 14.10 -32.85 -11.13
N ALA A 64 14.68 -31.67 -11.37
CA ALA A 64 14.39 -30.50 -10.55
C ALA A 64 12.92 -30.12 -10.70
N ASN A 65 12.24 -29.89 -9.58
CA ASN A 65 10.88 -29.38 -9.56
C ASN A 65 10.88 -27.85 -9.62
N PRO A 66 10.49 -27.22 -10.74
CA PRO A 66 10.43 -25.76 -10.85
C PRO A 66 9.31 -25.14 -10.01
N ARG A 67 8.42 -25.94 -9.42
CA ARG A 67 7.42 -25.51 -8.42
C ARG A 67 7.98 -25.48 -7.00
N ALA A 68 9.28 -25.71 -6.80
CA ALA A 68 9.90 -25.55 -5.50
C ALA A 68 9.67 -24.14 -4.96
N ILE A 69 9.44 -24.06 -3.64
CA ILE A 69 9.16 -22.81 -2.92
C ILE A 69 10.21 -22.64 -1.83
N GLY A 70 10.78 -21.44 -1.74
CA GLY A 70 11.68 -21.03 -0.67
C GLY A 70 11.15 -19.85 0.12
N ALA A 71 11.73 -19.64 1.29
CA ALA A 71 11.55 -18.45 2.12
C ALA A 71 12.92 -17.81 2.37
N LEU A 72 12.93 -16.51 2.65
CA LEU A 72 14.14 -15.77 3.00
C LEU A 72 14.15 -15.51 4.51
N LEU A 73 15.26 -15.83 5.16
CA LEU A 73 15.48 -15.64 6.60
C LEU A 73 16.74 -14.80 6.80
N VAL A 74 16.67 -13.75 7.61
CA VAL A 74 17.88 -12.99 7.96
C VAL A 74 18.83 -13.91 8.73
N ARG A 75 20.11 -13.94 8.34
CA ARG A 75 21.10 -14.84 8.96
C ARG A 75 21.13 -14.63 10.47
N GLY A 76 21.07 -15.73 11.23
CA GLY A 76 21.07 -15.71 12.69
C GLY A 76 19.69 -15.50 13.33
N ALA A 77 18.64 -15.22 12.53
CA ALA A 77 17.27 -15.24 13.04
C ALA A 77 16.79 -16.70 13.21
N THR A 78 16.14 -17.01 14.33
CA THR A 78 15.46 -18.29 14.58
C THR A 78 13.96 -18.05 14.70
N GLY A 79 13.12 -18.98 14.28
CA GLY A 79 11.67 -18.78 14.40
C GLY A 79 10.80 -19.95 13.94
N PRO A 80 9.53 -19.98 14.36
CA PRO A 80 8.57 -21.07 14.13
C PRO A 80 8.28 -21.32 12.63
N PRO A 81 7.73 -22.49 12.25
CA PRO A 81 7.62 -22.97 10.84
C PRO A 81 6.66 -22.18 9.94
N TYR A 82 5.96 -21.18 10.48
CA TYR A 82 4.98 -20.37 9.74
C TYR A 82 5.67 -19.24 8.96
N TRP A 83 6.32 -19.61 7.85
CA TRP A 83 6.97 -18.66 6.94
C TRP A 83 5.93 -17.80 6.21
N ARG A 84 5.87 -16.52 6.57
CA ARG A 84 4.88 -15.56 6.04
C ARG A 84 5.07 -15.25 4.56
N TRP A 85 6.32 -15.15 4.09
CA TRP A 85 6.63 -14.90 2.69
C TRP A 85 7.37 -16.09 2.10
N ARG A 86 6.93 -16.49 0.91
CA ARG A 86 7.37 -17.69 0.21
C ARG A 86 7.38 -17.38 -1.28
N TYR A 87 8.47 -17.73 -1.95
CA TYR A 87 8.71 -17.40 -3.36
C TYR A 87 8.99 -18.69 -4.13
N SER A 88 8.36 -18.84 -5.30
CA SER A 88 8.67 -19.92 -6.24
C SER A 88 10.01 -19.64 -6.94
N CYS A 89 10.55 -20.64 -7.66
CA CYS A 89 11.68 -20.42 -8.56
C CYS A 89 11.41 -19.26 -9.52
N LEU A 90 10.17 -19.15 -10.02
CA LEU A 90 9.73 -18.10 -10.92
C LEU A 90 9.77 -16.71 -10.26
N SER A 91 9.21 -16.58 -9.05
CA SER A 91 9.28 -15.32 -8.29
C SER A 91 10.71 -14.93 -7.94
N PHE A 92 11.55 -15.90 -7.59
CA PHE A 92 12.95 -15.62 -7.32
C PHE A 92 13.68 -15.14 -8.56
N ALA A 93 13.41 -15.67 -9.76
CA ALA A 93 14.08 -15.28 -10.99
C ALA A 93 13.72 -13.87 -11.52
N ILE A 94 12.76 -13.16 -10.92
CA ILE A 94 12.38 -11.79 -11.32
C ILE A 94 13.35 -10.77 -10.75
N ASP A 95 13.93 -9.90 -11.60
CA ASP A 95 14.81 -8.82 -11.15
C ASP A 95 14.08 -7.54 -10.78
N SER A 96 14.78 -6.67 -10.03
CA SER A 96 14.47 -5.25 -9.95
C SER A 96 15.46 -4.46 -10.82
N PRO A 97 15.06 -3.92 -11.99
CA PRO A 97 15.97 -3.24 -12.93
C PRO A 97 16.62 -1.98 -12.35
N ILE A 98 16.04 -1.44 -11.27
CA ILE A 98 16.44 -0.19 -10.60
C ILE A 98 16.86 -0.42 -9.15
N ASN A 99 17.16 -1.68 -8.80
CA ASN A 99 17.67 -2.09 -7.49
C ASN A 99 16.76 -1.72 -6.30
N TYR A 100 15.47 -1.47 -6.56
CA TYR A 100 14.46 -1.24 -5.53
C TYR A 100 14.08 -2.58 -4.88
N PRO A 101 14.03 -2.68 -3.53
CA PRO A 101 13.69 -3.92 -2.87
C PRO A 101 12.23 -4.30 -3.13
N PHE A 102 11.98 -5.59 -3.34
CA PHE A 102 10.63 -6.11 -3.55
C PHE A 102 10.43 -7.47 -2.86
N LEU A 103 11.52 -8.21 -2.61
CA LEU A 103 11.51 -9.40 -1.78
C LEU A 103 11.59 -9.04 -0.30
N ARG A 104 11.13 -9.96 0.54
CA ARG A 104 11.06 -9.82 2.00
C ARG A 104 11.65 -11.04 2.67
N ALA A 105 12.59 -10.79 3.58
CA ALA A 105 13.09 -11.76 4.54
C ALA A 105 12.45 -11.56 5.91
N ARG A 106 12.42 -12.64 6.67
CA ARG A 106 11.99 -12.62 8.07
C ARG A 106 13.17 -12.27 8.98
N GLY A 107 13.02 -11.27 9.84
CA GLY A 107 13.95 -10.95 10.92
C GLY A 107 13.68 -11.76 12.21
N ALA A 108 14.57 -11.64 13.20
CA ALA A 108 14.51 -12.39 14.47
C ALA A 108 13.26 -12.10 15.31
N ASP A 109 12.73 -10.89 15.23
CA ASP A 109 11.51 -10.40 15.89
C ASP A 109 10.25 -10.53 15.01
N ASN A 110 10.30 -11.38 13.98
CA ASN A 110 9.27 -11.47 12.94
C ASN A 110 9.10 -10.17 12.14
N SER A 111 10.08 -9.27 12.18
CA SER A 111 10.11 -8.09 11.33
C SER A 111 10.21 -8.46 9.86
N GLN A 112 9.70 -7.55 9.04
CA GLN A 112 9.82 -7.61 7.59
C GLN A 112 11.08 -6.86 7.18
N VAL A 113 12.07 -7.60 6.66
CA VAL A 113 13.32 -7.02 6.17
C VAL A 113 13.32 -7.02 4.64
N PRO A 114 13.36 -5.84 4.00
CA PRO A 114 13.44 -5.75 2.54
C PRO A 114 14.74 -6.37 2.02
N VAL A 115 14.64 -7.16 0.96
CA VAL A 115 15.78 -7.81 0.30
C VAL A 115 15.92 -7.30 -1.12
N VAL A 116 17.16 -6.97 -1.47
CA VAL A 116 17.55 -6.59 -2.83
C VAL A 116 18.36 -7.76 -3.41
N PRO A 117 17.79 -8.56 -4.33
CA PRO A 117 18.53 -9.62 -4.99
C PRO A 117 19.53 -9.05 -6.01
N PRO A 118 20.57 -9.82 -6.39
CA PRO A 118 21.40 -9.48 -7.53
C PRO A 118 20.57 -9.46 -8.82
N GLN A 119 21.13 -8.88 -9.87
CA GLN A 119 20.51 -8.82 -11.21
C GLN A 119 21.10 -9.90 -12.12
N TRP A 120 20.31 -10.38 -13.08
CA TRP A 120 20.85 -11.15 -14.19
C TRP A 120 21.82 -10.29 -15.02
N SER A 121 22.75 -10.92 -15.74
CA SER A 121 23.70 -10.21 -16.60
C SER A 121 23.05 -9.45 -17.76
N SER A 122 21.84 -9.82 -18.15
CA SER A 122 21.04 -9.10 -19.15
C SER A 122 19.54 -9.33 -18.98
N LEU A 123 18.73 -8.40 -19.49
CA LEU A 123 17.28 -8.55 -19.56
C LEU A 123 16.85 -9.75 -20.44
N GLN A 124 17.64 -10.06 -21.47
CA GLN A 124 17.38 -11.20 -22.34
C GLN A 124 17.59 -12.52 -21.61
N LEU A 125 18.68 -12.64 -20.84
CA LEU A 125 18.92 -13.83 -20.02
C LEU A 125 17.79 -14.04 -19.00
N GLN A 126 17.33 -12.98 -18.34
CA GLN A 126 16.19 -13.07 -17.44
C GLN A 126 14.94 -13.58 -18.16
N ARG A 127 14.60 -12.99 -19.31
CA ARG A 127 13.45 -13.41 -20.13
C ARG A 127 13.52 -14.89 -20.49
N ASP A 128 14.70 -15.34 -20.91
CA ASP A 128 14.89 -16.72 -21.34
C ASP A 128 14.85 -17.70 -20.16
N ILE A 129 15.40 -17.32 -18.99
CA ILE A 129 15.30 -18.10 -17.76
C ILE A 129 13.84 -18.19 -17.28
N LEU A 130 13.10 -17.08 -17.26
CA LEU A 130 11.68 -17.09 -16.90
C LEU A 130 10.88 -17.98 -17.86
N SER A 131 11.17 -17.91 -19.16
CA SER A 131 10.52 -18.76 -20.16
C SER A 131 10.84 -20.23 -19.95
N ALA A 132 12.11 -20.58 -19.74
CA ALA A 132 12.54 -21.96 -19.49
C ALA A 132 11.94 -22.55 -18.21
N LEU A 133 11.81 -21.75 -17.14
CA LEU A 133 11.12 -22.16 -15.92
C LEU A 133 9.65 -22.48 -16.19
N ILE A 134 8.94 -21.60 -16.90
CA ILE A 134 7.52 -21.79 -17.26
C ILE A 134 7.36 -23.02 -18.18
N ASP A 135 8.21 -23.15 -19.20
CA ASP A 135 8.22 -24.30 -20.14
C ASP A 135 8.53 -25.62 -19.41
N GLY A 136 9.38 -25.58 -18.39
CA GLY A 136 9.67 -26.72 -17.52
C GLY A 136 8.58 -27.05 -16.50
N GLY A 137 7.47 -26.29 -16.46
CA GLY A 137 6.34 -26.56 -15.59
C GLY A 137 6.32 -25.77 -14.27
N ALA A 138 7.08 -24.67 -14.16
CA ALA A 138 6.88 -23.71 -13.08
C ALA A 138 5.41 -23.27 -13.07
N ASP A 139 4.83 -23.19 -11.88
CA ASP A 139 3.49 -22.65 -11.75
C ASP A 139 3.55 -21.13 -11.92
N ILE A 140 3.01 -20.64 -13.05
CA ILE A 140 2.98 -19.22 -13.41
C ILE A 140 2.18 -18.37 -12.43
N ASN A 141 1.23 -19.00 -11.75
CA ASN A 141 0.39 -18.41 -10.72
C ASN A 141 0.86 -18.81 -9.32
N GLY A 142 1.93 -19.60 -9.25
CA GLY A 142 2.38 -20.30 -8.07
C GLY A 142 3.38 -19.55 -7.20
N GLY A 143 3.22 -19.79 -5.91
CA GLY A 143 3.97 -19.22 -4.80
C GLY A 143 3.12 -19.33 -3.54
N GLY A 144 3.74 -19.43 -2.37
CA GLY A 144 3.18 -19.17 -1.03
C GLY A 144 1.93 -19.90 -0.47
N CYS A 145 1.80 -19.80 0.86
CA CYS A 145 0.92 -20.58 1.74
C CYS A 145 -0.58 -20.26 1.57
N GLU A 146 -1.43 -21.30 1.68
CA GLU A 146 -2.91 -21.26 1.56
C GLU A 146 -3.63 -20.29 2.49
N LEU A 147 -2.97 -19.76 3.54
CA LEU A 147 -3.66 -19.06 4.63
C LEU A 147 -3.55 -17.52 4.62
N MET A 148 -2.53 -16.91 3.99
CA MET A 148 -2.20 -15.49 4.22
C MET A 148 -1.67 -14.71 3.01
N GLY A 149 -2.04 -15.15 1.80
CA GLY A 149 -1.84 -14.36 0.59
C GLY A 149 -0.43 -14.32 0.02
N VAL A 150 -0.37 -14.62 -1.26
CA VAL A 150 0.85 -14.86 -2.02
C VAL A 150 1.10 -13.66 -2.92
N ASP A 151 2.33 -13.16 -2.93
CA ASP A 151 2.80 -12.39 -4.08
C ASP A 151 3.04 -13.37 -5.23
N ARG A 152 1.97 -13.56 -6.03
CA ARG A 152 2.03 -14.28 -7.31
C ARG A 152 3.20 -13.73 -8.13
N PRO A 153 3.83 -14.53 -9.00
CA PRO A 153 4.94 -14.05 -9.84
C PRO A 153 4.63 -12.71 -10.54
N ILE A 154 3.39 -12.50 -11.00
CA ILE A 154 2.99 -11.22 -11.61
C ILE A 154 2.99 -10.05 -10.62
N ARG A 155 2.55 -10.25 -9.36
CA ARG A 155 2.65 -9.21 -8.31
C ARG A 155 4.08 -8.93 -7.92
N VAL A 156 4.94 -9.96 -7.91
CA VAL A 156 6.38 -9.81 -7.69
C VAL A 156 7.00 -8.97 -8.81
N ALA A 157 6.65 -9.23 -10.07
CA ALA A 157 7.09 -8.43 -11.22
C ALA A 157 6.64 -6.96 -11.14
N VAL A 158 5.39 -6.71 -10.76
CA VAL A 158 4.86 -5.36 -10.51
C VAL A 158 5.61 -4.68 -9.38
N GLY A 159 5.77 -5.34 -8.23
CA GLY A 159 6.49 -4.83 -7.06
C GLY A 159 7.96 -4.56 -7.34
N ALA A 160 8.59 -5.32 -8.22
CA ALA A 160 9.95 -5.11 -8.67
C ALA A 160 10.09 -3.98 -9.72
N GLY A 161 8.98 -3.44 -10.24
CA GLY A 161 9.01 -2.46 -11.32
C GLY A 161 9.56 -3.03 -12.64
N ASN A 162 9.40 -4.34 -12.87
CA ASN A 162 10.02 -5.05 -13.98
C ASN A 162 9.02 -5.33 -15.12
N MET A 163 8.99 -4.43 -16.11
CA MET A 163 8.14 -4.56 -17.29
C MET A 163 8.44 -5.84 -18.10
N THR A 164 9.71 -6.26 -18.20
CA THR A 164 10.08 -7.45 -18.98
C THR A 164 9.45 -8.71 -18.37
N ALA A 165 9.52 -8.86 -17.06
CA ALA A 165 8.88 -9.97 -16.36
C ALA A 165 7.34 -9.92 -16.48
N VAL A 166 6.74 -8.73 -16.39
CA VAL A 166 5.29 -8.55 -16.61
C VAL A 166 4.89 -9.01 -18.00
N GLU A 167 5.58 -8.58 -19.06
CA GLU A 167 5.25 -8.99 -20.44
C GLU A 167 5.40 -10.49 -20.65
N VAL A 168 6.44 -11.13 -20.11
CA VAL A 168 6.60 -12.59 -20.19
C VAL A 168 5.43 -13.30 -19.52
N LEU A 169 5.02 -12.86 -18.33
CA LEU A 169 3.93 -13.47 -17.58
C LEU A 169 2.57 -13.26 -18.28
N LEU A 170 2.31 -12.06 -18.82
CA LEU A 170 1.10 -11.77 -19.59
C LEU A 170 1.05 -12.59 -20.89
N ALA A 171 2.17 -12.70 -21.62
CA ALA A 171 2.26 -13.51 -22.83
C ALA A 171 2.00 -15.01 -22.58
N ARG A 172 2.29 -15.48 -21.36
CA ARG A 172 2.01 -16.85 -20.91
C ARG A 172 0.69 -16.98 -20.13
N GLN A 173 -0.20 -15.98 -20.22
CA GLN A 173 -1.54 -15.98 -19.62
C GLN A 173 -1.56 -16.11 -18.08
N ALA A 174 -0.60 -15.51 -17.38
CA ALA A 174 -0.66 -15.41 -15.91
C ALA A 174 -1.96 -14.72 -15.47
N ASP A 175 -2.67 -15.26 -14.47
CA ASP A 175 -3.91 -14.59 -14.05
C ASP A 175 -3.58 -13.28 -13.34
N VAL A 176 -4.13 -12.22 -13.89
CA VAL A 176 -4.06 -10.86 -13.36
C VAL A 176 -5.04 -10.61 -12.21
N ARG A 177 -6.04 -11.49 -12.03
CA ARG A 177 -7.00 -11.44 -10.92
C ARG A 177 -6.68 -12.51 -9.89
N GLY A 178 -6.52 -12.13 -8.63
CA GLY A 178 -6.13 -13.04 -7.56
C GLY A 178 -6.96 -12.89 -6.30
N ILE A 179 -7.11 -13.99 -5.56
CA ILE A 179 -7.87 -14.04 -4.30
C ILE A 179 -7.30 -13.08 -3.24
N TRP A 180 -5.97 -12.88 -3.27
CA TRP A 180 -5.22 -12.23 -2.20
C TRP A 180 -4.85 -10.77 -2.45
N GLY A 181 -5.52 -10.13 -3.41
CA GLY A 181 -5.38 -8.70 -3.69
C GLY A 181 -5.24 -8.42 -5.19
N PRO A 182 -5.75 -7.26 -5.65
CA PRO A 182 -5.62 -6.83 -7.05
C PRO A 182 -4.16 -6.71 -7.48
N VAL A 183 -3.84 -7.07 -8.73
CA VAL A 183 -2.49 -6.90 -9.29
C VAL A 183 -2.06 -5.42 -9.38
N MET A 184 -3.04 -4.53 -9.44
CA MET A 184 -2.85 -3.08 -9.49
C MET A 184 -2.67 -2.43 -8.11
N GLU A 185 -2.72 -3.18 -7.01
CA GLU A 185 -2.47 -2.64 -5.67
C GLU A 185 -1.06 -2.02 -5.58
N LEU A 186 -0.95 -0.88 -4.88
CA LEU A 186 0.34 -0.22 -4.66
C LEU A 186 1.27 -1.13 -3.84
N PRO A 187 2.53 -1.36 -4.28
CA PRO A 187 3.46 -2.22 -3.56
C PRO A 187 3.72 -1.71 -2.14
N CYS A 188 3.64 -2.63 -1.18
CA CYS A 188 4.01 -2.36 0.21
C CYS A 188 5.29 -3.15 0.56
N VAL A 189 6.43 -2.49 0.47
CA VAL A 189 7.71 -3.01 0.96
C VAL A 189 7.86 -2.37 2.34
N GLY A 190 7.91 -3.19 3.39
CA GLY A 190 7.70 -2.77 4.79
C GLY A 190 8.56 -1.59 5.23
N GLY A 191 8.26 -1.02 6.40
CA GLY A 191 8.73 0.32 6.81
C GLY A 191 10.25 0.56 6.87
N ALA A 192 11.10 -0.46 6.69
CA ALA A 192 12.54 -0.33 6.55
C ALA A 192 13.02 -0.10 5.11
N ALA A 193 12.13 -0.17 4.11
CA ALA A 193 12.47 0.07 2.71
C ALA A 193 12.75 1.56 2.44
N PRO A 194 13.68 1.89 1.53
CA PRO A 194 13.88 3.26 1.08
C PRO A 194 12.60 3.80 0.42
N PRO A 195 12.38 5.12 0.46
CA PRO A 195 11.30 5.73 -0.31
C PRO A 195 11.46 5.40 -1.80
N PRO A 196 10.36 5.13 -2.52
CA PRO A 196 10.37 4.96 -3.97
C PRO A 196 11.11 6.08 -4.69
N THR A 197 11.99 5.73 -5.63
CA THR A 197 12.63 6.73 -6.50
C THR A 197 11.67 7.14 -7.62
N ARG A 198 11.96 8.26 -8.29
CA ARG A 198 11.14 8.71 -9.44
C ARG A 198 11.18 7.71 -10.59
N GLU A 199 12.32 7.04 -10.76
CA GLU A 199 12.51 5.99 -11.76
C GLU A 199 11.62 4.77 -11.43
N TYR A 200 11.50 4.39 -10.16
CA TYR A 200 10.58 3.34 -9.70
C TYR A 200 9.13 3.71 -9.97
N GLU A 201 8.74 4.92 -9.59
CA GLU A 201 7.39 5.43 -9.82
C GLU A 201 7.03 5.46 -11.31
N ALA A 202 7.96 5.89 -12.18
CA ALA A 202 7.76 5.89 -13.63
C ALA A 202 7.64 4.47 -14.21
N ALA A 203 8.48 3.53 -13.75
CA ALA A 203 8.41 2.13 -14.15
C ALA A 203 7.09 1.49 -13.72
N LEU A 204 6.69 1.68 -12.45
CA LEU A 204 5.44 1.17 -11.90
C LEU A 204 4.21 1.74 -12.61
N MET A 205 4.21 3.05 -12.90
CA MET A 205 3.14 3.70 -13.67
C MET A 205 3.04 3.12 -15.10
N SER A 206 4.17 2.85 -15.74
CA SER A 206 4.20 2.22 -17.07
C SER A 206 3.59 0.81 -17.03
N ILE A 207 3.92 0.04 -15.99
CA ILE A 207 3.34 -1.29 -15.76
C ILE A 207 1.82 -1.21 -15.55
N TYR A 208 1.33 -0.27 -14.73
CA TYR A 208 -0.11 -0.11 -14.53
C TYR A 208 -0.86 0.27 -15.81
N ARG A 209 -0.29 1.16 -16.63
CA ARG A 209 -0.86 1.46 -17.95
C ARG A 209 -0.91 0.23 -18.84
N ARG A 210 0.15 -0.59 -18.83
CA ARG A 210 0.20 -1.82 -19.61
C ARG A 210 -0.83 -2.86 -19.15
N LEU A 211 -1.01 -3.02 -17.84
CA LEU A 211 -2.03 -3.89 -17.24
C LEU A 211 -3.45 -3.45 -17.63
N ILE A 212 -3.76 -2.16 -17.58
CA ILE A 212 -5.05 -1.63 -18.04
C ILE A 212 -5.26 -1.82 -19.54
N GLN A 213 -4.21 -1.65 -20.35
CA GLN A 213 -4.28 -1.93 -21.79
C GLN A 213 -4.58 -3.40 -22.06
N HIS A 214 -4.05 -4.30 -21.23
CA HIS A 214 -4.35 -5.73 -21.30
C HIS A 214 -5.79 -6.04 -20.84
N ASP A 215 -6.22 -5.44 -19.74
CA ASP A 215 -7.56 -5.59 -19.18
C ASP A 215 -7.97 -4.33 -18.41
N SER A 216 -8.84 -3.52 -19.00
CA SER A 216 -9.25 -2.23 -18.43
C SER A 216 -10.10 -2.38 -17.17
N THR A 217 -10.75 -3.53 -16.99
CA THR A 217 -11.64 -3.77 -15.85
C THR A 217 -10.88 -4.08 -14.55
N LEU A 218 -9.56 -4.27 -14.62
CA LEU A 218 -8.69 -4.39 -13.44
C LEU A 218 -8.79 -3.17 -12.52
N ALA A 219 -9.04 -1.97 -13.08
CA ALA A 219 -9.18 -0.76 -12.30
C ALA A 219 -10.43 -0.77 -11.38
N ALA A 220 -11.49 -1.50 -11.79
CA ALA A 220 -12.73 -1.64 -11.02
C ALA A 220 -12.72 -2.86 -10.08
N GLU A 221 -11.63 -3.63 -10.04
CA GLU A 221 -11.49 -4.85 -9.24
C GLU A 221 -11.72 -4.60 -7.74
N ARG A 222 -12.27 -5.61 -7.08
CA ARG A 222 -12.53 -5.64 -5.65
C ARG A 222 -11.75 -6.75 -4.98
N SER A 223 -11.14 -6.44 -3.84
CA SER A 223 -10.55 -7.47 -2.96
C SER A 223 -11.64 -8.41 -2.43
N ALA A 224 -11.23 -9.52 -1.82
CA ALA A 224 -12.15 -10.42 -1.11
C ALA A 224 -12.93 -9.71 0.02
N ALA A 225 -12.37 -8.63 0.59
CA ALA A 225 -13.04 -7.79 1.59
C ALA A 225 -13.90 -6.67 0.96
N GLY A 226 -14.04 -6.63 -0.37
CA GLY A 226 -14.82 -5.62 -1.10
C GLY A 226 -14.08 -4.31 -1.35
N ASP A 227 -12.80 -4.22 -0.97
CA ASP A 227 -11.99 -3.01 -1.15
C ASP A 227 -11.74 -2.75 -2.64
N SER A 228 -12.02 -1.54 -3.10
CA SER A 228 -11.50 -1.07 -4.39
C SER A 228 -10.04 -0.67 -4.29
N LEU A 229 -9.37 -0.48 -5.42
CA LEU A 229 -8.01 0.08 -5.47
C LEU A 229 -7.87 1.42 -4.72
N LEU A 230 -8.94 2.22 -4.65
CA LEU A 230 -9.00 3.47 -3.88
C LEU A 230 -8.99 3.23 -2.37
N HIS A 231 -9.64 2.17 -1.90
CA HIS A 231 -9.58 1.75 -0.48
C HIS A 231 -8.16 1.34 -0.11
N LEU A 232 -7.54 0.49 -0.95
CA LEU A 232 -6.18 0.00 -0.74
C LEU A 232 -5.15 1.14 -0.78
N ALA A 233 -5.29 2.08 -1.72
CA ALA A 233 -4.44 3.27 -1.82
C ALA A 233 -4.50 4.16 -0.56
N ALA A 234 -5.61 4.16 0.18
CA ALA A 234 -5.74 4.89 1.44
C ALA A 234 -4.80 4.36 2.53
N THR A 235 -4.56 3.05 2.50
CA THR A 235 -3.73 2.32 3.47
C THR A 235 -2.29 2.13 3.02
N ALA A 236 -1.99 2.49 1.77
CA ALA A 236 -0.65 2.40 1.23
C ALA A 236 0.33 3.29 2.01
N PRO A 237 1.61 2.89 2.11
CA PRO A 237 2.63 3.72 2.75
C PRO A 237 2.69 5.11 2.11
N SER A 238 2.81 6.16 2.93
CA SER A 238 2.93 7.56 2.47
C SER A 238 4.29 7.89 1.86
N THR A 239 4.96 6.90 1.26
CA THR A 239 6.33 6.99 0.75
C THR A 239 6.39 7.41 -0.71
N PHE A 240 5.32 7.18 -1.47
CA PHE A 240 5.19 7.63 -2.86
C PHE A 240 5.01 9.15 -2.96
N SER A 241 5.52 9.72 -4.04
CA SER A 241 5.35 11.14 -4.35
C SER A 241 3.88 11.47 -4.63
N GLN A 242 3.47 12.69 -4.29
CA GLN A 242 2.12 13.17 -4.56
C GLN A 242 1.78 13.11 -6.05
N GLN A 243 2.74 13.46 -6.93
CA GLN A 243 2.56 13.41 -8.37
C GLN A 243 2.26 11.98 -8.86
N PHE A 244 2.95 10.96 -8.34
CA PHE A 244 2.69 9.57 -8.70
C PHE A 244 1.31 9.12 -8.22
N ILE A 245 0.96 9.42 -6.96
CA ILE A 245 -0.35 9.08 -6.39
C ILE A 245 -1.47 9.74 -7.20
N ASP A 246 -1.35 11.02 -7.54
CA ASP A 246 -2.35 11.72 -8.35
C ASP A 246 -2.53 11.07 -9.73
N GLN A 247 -1.44 10.67 -10.39
CA GLN A 247 -1.49 9.94 -11.66
C GLN A 247 -2.14 8.56 -11.51
N TYR A 248 -1.79 7.82 -10.45
CA TYR A 248 -2.33 6.48 -10.20
C TYR A 248 -3.84 6.54 -9.91
N LEU A 249 -4.27 7.46 -9.06
CA LEU A 249 -5.68 7.68 -8.75
C LEU A 249 -6.48 8.12 -9.99
N THR A 250 -5.90 8.99 -10.81
CA THR A 250 -6.51 9.40 -12.07
C THR A 250 -6.64 8.23 -13.03
N LEU A 251 -5.60 7.39 -13.15
CA LEU A 251 -5.58 6.23 -14.02
C LEU A 251 -6.66 5.20 -13.62
N ILE A 252 -6.76 4.83 -12.34
CA ILE A 252 -7.76 3.84 -11.92
C ILE A 252 -9.20 4.39 -12.06
N THR A 253 -9.42 5.67 -11.78
CA THR A 253 -10.77 6.27 -11.86
C THR A 253 -11.22 6.52 -13.30
N SER A 254 -10.31 6.87 -14.22
CA SER A 254 -10.64 6.97 -15.64
C SER A 254 -11.01 5.62 -16.28
N HIS A 255 -10.68 4.52 -15.61
CA HIS A 255 -10.97 3.15 -16.03
C HIS A 255 -11.99 2.43 -15.12
N GLY A 256 -12.82 3.18 -14.39
CA GLY A 256 -14.02 2.64 -13.75
C GLY A 256 -13.90 2.33 -12.25
N ALA A 257 -12.80 2.72 -11.59
CA ALA A 257 -12.74 2.67 -10.13
C ALA A 257 -13.73 3.65 -9.51
N ASP A 258 -14.75 3.14 -8.80
CA ASP A 258 -15.76 3.96 -8.13
C ASP A 258 -15.19 4.60 -6.84
N MET A 259 -15.17 5.95 -6.84
CA MET A 259 -14.71 6.82 -5.75
C MET A 259 -15.58 6.77 -4.49
N THR A 260 -16.81 6.31 -4.61
CA THR A 260 -17.83 6.32 -3.55
C THR A 260 -18.24 4.93 -3.07
N ALA A 261 -17.62 3.91 -3.65
CA ALA A 261 -17.98 2.53 -3.41
C ALA A 261 -17.83 2.12 -1.95
N ARG A 262 -18.57 1.11 -1.53
CA ARG A 262 -18.48 0.57 -0.17
C ARG A 262 -17.74 -0.76 -0.15
N ASP A 263 -16.84 -0.92 0.83
CA ASP A 263 -16.31 -2.23 1.20
C ASP A 263 -17.41 -3.10 1.87
N THR A 264 -17.07 -4.34 2.21
CA THR A 264 -18.01 -5.30 2.84
C THR A 264 -18.59 -4.82 4.17
N ILE A 265 -17.91 -3.88 4.84
CA ILE A 265 -18.34 -3.36 6.14
C ILE A 265 -18.96 -1.96 6.02
N GLY A 266 -19.11 -1.42 4.81
CA GLY A 266 -19.82 -0.17 4.51
C GLY A 266 -18.94 1.08 4.50
N TYR A 267 -17.62 0.97 4.61
CA TYR A 267 -16.72 2.11 4.46
C TYR A 267 -16.53 2.48 3.01
N THR A 268 -16.36 3.77 2.76
CA THR A 268 -15.92 4.30 1.46
C THR A 268 -14.42 4.55 1.45
N PRO A 269 -13.78 4.79 0.28
CA PRO A 269 -12.35 5.14 0.24
C PRO A 269 -12.01 6.34 1.13
N LEU A 270 -12.91 7.33 1.22
CA LEU A 270 -12.73 8.49 2.08
C LEU A 270 -12.73 8.14 3.58
N HIS A 271 -13.51 7.14 4.01
CA HIS A 271 -13.46 6.66 5.38
C HIS A 271 -12.12 6.00 5.70
N LEU A 272 -11.56 5.21 4.78
CA LEU A 272 -10.23 4.62 4.99
C LEU A 272 -9.13 5.67 4.94
N ALA A 273 -9.24 6.70 4.08
CA ALA A 273 -8.32 7.83 4.08
C ALA A 273 -8.33 8.55 5.44
N ALA A 274 -9.53 8.80 5.98
CA ALA A 274 -9.72 9.34 7.33
C ALA A 274 -9.13 8.45 8.43
N LYS A 275 -9.34 7.13 8.35
CA LYS A 275 -8.83 6.15 9.31
C LYS A 275 -7.31 6.05 9.29
N ALA A 276 -6.71 6.14 8.11
CA ALA A 276 -5.27 6.05 7.91
C ALA A 276 -4.55 7.38 8.19
N GLY A 277 -5.26 8.51 8.13
CA GLY A 277 -4.65 9.84 8.14
C GLY A 277 -4.04 10.22 6.78
N SER A 278 -4.56 9.67 5.69
CA SER A 278 -4.10 9.94 4.33
C SER A 278 -4.71 11.24 3.80
N ALA A 279 -4.07 12.36 4.13
CA ALA A 279 -4.52 13.68 3.69
C ALA A 279 -4.50 13.82 2.16
N ILE A 280 -3.53 13.21 1.48
CA ILE A 280 -3.38 13.24 0.01
C ILE A 280 -4.62 12.62 -0.66
N LEU A 281 -4.98 11.39 -0.29
CA LEU A 281 -6.15 10.73 -0.87
C LEU A 281 -7.44 11.45 -0.48
N ALA A 282 -7.56 11.93 0.77
CA ALA A 282 -8.71 12.69 1.21
C ALA A 282 -8.91 13.96 0.37
N GLU A 283 -7.84 14.71 0.12
CA GLU A 283 -7.86 15.93 -0.69
C GLU A 283 -8.23 15.62 -2.15
N TRP A 284 -7.63 14.56 -2.71
CA TRP A 284 -7.89 14.15 -4.09
C TRP A 284 -9.35 13.75 -4.31
N LEU A 285 -9.92 12.96 -3.39
CA LEU A 285 -11.32 12.52 -3.43
C LEU A 285 -12.29 13.68 -3.20
N CYS A 286 -12.05 14.52 -2.19
CA CYS A 286 -12.94 15.62 -1.85
C CYS A 286 -13.11 16.64 -2.98
N ARG A 287 -12.11 16.79 -3.85
CA ARG A 287 -12.21 17.63 -5.05
C ARG A 287 -13.10 17.05 -6.16
N ARG A 288 -13.49 15.78 -6.07
CA ARG A 288 -14.14 15.02 -7.17
C ARG A 288 -15.47 14.36 -6.79
N ILE A 289 -15.79 14.26 -5.51
CA ILE A 289 -17.04 13.69 -5.02
C ILE A 289 -17.97 14.80 -4.49
N THR A 290 -19.25 14.49 -4.32
CA THR A 290 -20.24 15.48 -3.85
C THR A 290 -20.13 15.72 -2.34
N ALA A 291 -20.71 16.84 -1.86
CA ALA A 291 -20.80 17.13 -0.43
C ALA A 291 -21.55 16.02 0.34
N ASP A 292 -22.54 15.39 -0.29
CA ASP A 292 -23.28 14.26 0.31
C ASP A 292 -22.40 13.02 0.44
N ASP A 293 -21.51 12.76 -0.53
CA ASP A 293 -20.54 11.67 -0.45
C ASP A 293 -19.49 11.92 0.64
N ILE A 294 -19.03 13.15 0.80
CA ILE A 294 -18.08 13.56 1.86
C ILE A 294 -18.70 13.31 3.25
N ASN A 295 -19.99 13.61 3.39
CA ASN A 295 -20.74 13.48 4.63
C ASN A 295 -21.44 12.12 4.80
N ARG A 296 -21.21 11.18 3.89
CA ARG A 296 -21.85 9.88 3.89
C ARG A 296 -21.36 9.07 5.09
N GLY A 297 -22.28 8.67 5.97
CA GLY A 297 -21.97 7.73 7.05
C GLY A 297 -21.86 6.29 6.58
N ARG A 298 -21.11 5.49 7.34
CA ARG A 298 -21.01 4.03 7.19
C ARG A 298 -22.32 3.34 7.64
N PRO A 299 -23.03 2.56 6.81
CA PRO A 299 -24.15 1.74 7.29
C PRO A 299 -23.68 0.62 8.24
N PRO A 300 -24.45 0.27 9.29
CA PRO A 300 -25.74 0.83 9.72
C PRO A 300 -25.59 2.03 10.68
N GLN A 301 -24.42 2.68 10.71
CA GLN A 301 -24.07 3.79 11.60
C GLN A 301 -23.95 5.13 10.84
N PRO A 302 -25.05 5.79 10.43
CA PRO A 302 -25.00 7.04 9.64
C PRO A 302 -24.21 8.19 10.28
N HIS A 303 -24.02 8.17 11.60
CA HIS A 303 -23.20 9.13 12.33
C HIS A 303 -21.69 8.97 12.08
N ARG A 304 -21.28 7.78 11.64
CA ARG A 304 -19.89 7.41 11.47
C ARG A 304 -19.40 7.84 10.09
N THR A 305 -19.29 9.15 9.92
CA THR A 305 -18.78 9.83 8.72
C THR A 305 -17.24 9.75 8.66
N PRO A 306 -16.61 10.06 7.50
CA PRO A 306 -15.15 10.14 7.42
C PRO A 306 -14.55 11.09 8.47
N LEU A 307 -15.16 12.25 8.69
CA LEU A 307 -14.68 13.19 9.72
C LEU A 307 -14.74 12.60 11.13
N ALA A 308 -15.82 11.89 11.47
CA ALA A 308 -15.96 11.21 12.75
C ALA A 308 -14.89 10.11 12.94
N VAL A 309 -14.59 9.35 11.89
CA VAL A 309 -13.54 8.33 11.89
C VAL A 309 -12.15 8.96 12.09
N ALA A 310 -11.84 10.05 11.40
CA ALA A 310 -10.56 10.74 11.57
C ALA A 310 -10.37 11.28 13.00
N ALA A 311 -11.43 11.85 13.58
CA ALA A 311 -11.43 12.34 14.96
C ALA A 311 -11.27 11.20 15.98
N GLU A 312 -11.95 10.07 15.76
CA GLU A 312 -11.80 8.88 16.58
C GLU A 312 -10.36 8.37 16.57
N MET A 313 -9.75 8.27 15.39
CA MET A 313 -8.38 7.80 15.24
C MET A 313 -7.36 8.78 15.84
N LEU A 314 -7.56 10.09 15.67
CA LEU A 314 -6.71 11.11 16.32
C LEU A 314 -6.74 10.95 17.85
N ARG A 315 -7.92 10.76 18.45
CA ARG A 315 -8.05 10.52 19.89
C ARG A 315 -7.29 9.27 20.34
N ILE A 316 -7.43 8.17 19.59
CA ILE A 316 -6.75 6.90 19.90
C ILE A 316 -5.23 7.10 19.89
N VAL A 317 -4.69 7.77 18.87
CA VAL A 317 -3.23 7.99 18.75
C VAL A 317 -2.71 8.90 19.88
N ILE A 318 -3.46 9.96 20.26
CA ILE A 318 -3.10 10.83 21.40
C ILE A 318 -3.11 10.04 22.70
N GLN A 319 -4.15 9.23 22.93
CA GLN A 319 -4.26 8.41 24.15
C GLN A 319 -3.11 7.41 24.24
N GLN A 320 -2.77 6.74 23.13
CA GLN A 320 -1.61 5.84 23.07
C GLN A 320 -0.32 6.58 23.42
N GLN A 321 -0.10 7.77 22.85
CA GLN A 321 1.08 8.58 23.15
C GLN A 321 1.18 8.93 24.65
N GLN A 322 0.07 9.32 25.29
CA GLN A 322 0.04 9.68 26.72
C GLN A 322 0.28 8.48 27.64
N GLN A 323 -0.33 7.33 27.32
CA GLN A 323 -0.16 6.09 28.10
C GLN A 323 1.28 5.55 28.03
N GLN A 324 2.01 5.85 26.95
CA GLN A 324 3.34 5.32 26.67
C GLN A 324 4.49 6.21 27.17
N GLN A 325 4.20 7.39 27.77
CA GLN A 325 5.24 8.28 28.33
C GLN A 325 6.04 7.66 29.49
N HIS A 326 5.66 6.48 30.01
CA HIS A 326 6.31 5.83 31.15
C HIS A 326 7.33 4.73 30.79
N GLY A 327 7.78 4.62 29.53
CA GLY A 327 9.08 3.98 29.26
C GLY A 327 9.26 3.20 27.95
N GLN A 328 9.50 3.89 26.82
CA GLN A 328 10.36 3.41 25.71
C GLN A 328 10.57 4.41 24.54
N GLY A 329 11.78 4.33 23.93
CA GLY A 329 12.24 4.68 22.56
C GLY A 329 11.77 5.95 21.82
N GLU A 330 12.72 6.86 21.49
CA GLU A 330 12.50 8.07 20.66
C GLU A 330 11.74 7.81 19.35
N ALA A 331 12.06 6.72 18.64
CA ALA A 331 11.46 6.36 17.35
C ALA A 331 9.93 6.12 17.43
N LEU A 332 9.44 5.57 18.54
CA LEU A 332 8.00 5.34 18.75
C LEU A 332 7.28 6.67 19.04
N GLY A 333 7.91 7.56 19.80
CA GLY A 333 7.43 8.92 20.04
C GLY A 333 7.31 9.73 18.74
N GLU A 334 8.29 9.61 17.85
CA GLU A 334 8.25 10.22 16.52
C GLU A 334 7.12 9.65 15.65
N TRP A 335 6.89 8.34 15.70
CA TRP A 335 5.79 7.69 14.97
C TRP A 335 4.42 8.21 15.42
N HIS A 336 4.17 8.28 16.73
CA HIS A 336 2.93 8.85 17.27
C HIS A 336 2.75 10.31 16.86
N SER A 337 3.82 11.11 16.97
CA SER A 337 3.80 12.53 16.58
C SER A 337 3.50 12.72 15.09
N ARG A 338 4.10 11.89 14.22
CA ARG A 338 3.82 11.88 12.78
C ARG A 338 2.35 11.54 12.50
N ARG A 339 1.81 10.52 13.14
CA ARG A 339 0.40 10.13 12.98
C ARG A 339 -0.55 11.23 13.45
N ILE A 340 -0.28 11.88 14.58
CA ILE A 340 -1.09 13.01 15.06
C ILE A 340 -1.14 14.11 14.01
N ARG A 341 0.01 14.51 13.44
CA ARG A 341 0.07 15.52 12.37
C ARG A 341 -0.71 15.11 11.13
N GLN A 342 -0.62 13.86 10.71
CA GLN A 342 -1.35 13.31 9.56
C GLN A 342 -2.88 13.35 9.77
N HIS A 343 -3.37 12.94 10.95
CA HIS A 343 -4.80 12.95 11.24
C HIS A 343 -5.34 14.38 11.35
N LYS A 344 -4.62 15.29 12.02
CA LYS A 344 -4.98 16.72 12.05
C LYS A 344 -5.09 17.30 10.64
N THR A 345 -4.11 17.03 9.78
CA THR A 345 -4.12 17.50 8.39
C THR A 345 -5.30 16.92 7.61
N THR A 346 -5.60 15.63 7.78
CA THR A 346 -6.76 14.99 7.15
C THR A 346 -8.08 15.59 7.64
N ILE A 347 -8.22 15.87 8.94
CA ILE A 347 -9.39 16.56 9.51
C ILE A 347 -9.55 17.94 8.87
N ARG A 348 -8.47 18.73 8.76
CA ARG A 348 -8.51 20.05 8.12
C ARG A 348 -8.93 19.97 6.65
N VAL A 349 -8.43 18.99 5.88
CA VAL A 349 -8.84 18.76 4.49
C VAL A 349 -10.34 18.45 4.38
N LEU A 350 -10.85 17.56 5.23
CA LEU A 350 -12.27 17.20 5.26
C LEU A 350 -13.14 18.44 5.56
N LEU A 351 -12.79 19.21 6.60
CA LEU A 351 -13.53 20.41 7.00
C LEU A 351 -13.56 21.48 5.90
N ARG A 352 -12.41 21.74 5.25
CA ARG A 352 -12.33 22.68 4.11
C ARG A 352 -13.15 22.24 2.92
N SER A 353 -13.37 20.94 2.78
CA SER A 353 -14.12 20.35 1.66
C SER A 353 -15.61 20.24 1.94
N GLY A 354 -16.13 20.89 2.98
CA GLY A 354 -17.55 20.86 3.30
C GLY A 354 -17.99 19.57 4.00
N ALA A 355 -17.06 18.82 4.61
CA ALA A 355 -17.45 17.89 5.67
C ALA A 355 -18.11 18.74 6.76
N ALA A 356 -19.43 18.60 6.89
CA ALA A 356 -20.17 19.29 7.93
C ALA A 356 -19.43 18.98 9.23
N PRO A 357 -19.08 19.99 10.04
CA PRO A 357 -18.63 19.74 11.38
C PRO A 357 -19.81 19.03 12.01
N SER A 358 -19.70 17.71 12.11
CA SER A 358 -20.84 16.82 12.39
C SER A 358 -21.17 16.88 13.88
N ILE A 359 -21.19 18.09 14.42
CA ILE A 359 -21.63 18.53 15.73
C ILE A 359 -23.06 18.02 15.98
N ALA A 360 -23.91 17.88 14.95
CA ALA A 360 -25.26 17.33 15.10
C ALA A 360 -25.35 15.79 15.03
N ARG A 361 -24.35 15.10 14.44
CA ARG A 361 -24.41 13.62 14.25
C ARG A 361 -23.35 12.85 15.02
N ILE A 362 -22.27 13.48 15.52
CA ILE A 362 -21.39 12.84 16.51
C ILE A 362 -22.26 12.63 17.75
N PRO A 363 -22.43 11.38 18.24
CA PRO A 363 -23.28 11.12 19.40
C PRO A 363 -22.90 12.05 20.57
N THR A 364 -23.83 12.42 21.44
CA THR A 364 -23.53 13.23 22.64
C THR A 364 -23.74 12.42 23.91
N ALA A 365 -24.01 11.13 23.76
CA ALA A 365 -24.50 10.28 24.83
C ALA A 365 -23.40 9.89 25.83
N THR A 366 -22.13 9.95 25.43
CA THR A 366 -21.01 9.52 26.28
C THR A 366 -19.92 10.58 26.38
N GLU A 367 -19.18 10.56 27.49
CA GLU A 367 -17.99 11.39 27.70
C GLU A 367 -16.92 11.17 26.61
N ARG A 368 -16.90 9.96 26.01
CA ARG A 368 -16.06 9.61 24.85
C ARG A 368 -16.42 10.47 23.64
N ASP A 369 -17.70 10.69 23.39
CA ASP A 369 -18.15 11.46 22.24
C ASP A 369 -17.93 12.97 22.44
N GLY A 370 -18.06 13.46 23.69
CA GLY A 370 -17.69 14.83 24.06
C GLY A 370 -16.22 15.15 23.76
N ARG A 371 -15.32 14.19 24.03
CA ARG A 371 -13.89 14.31 23.70
C ARG A 371 -13.62 14.30 22.19
N HIS A 372 -14.33 13.49 21.40
CA HIS A 372 -14.24 13.51 19.93
C HIS A 372 -14.62 14.89 19.38
N ARG A 373 -15.72 15.45 19.87
CA ARG A 373 -16.21 16.76 19.47
C ARG A 373 -15.21 17.88 19.75
N HIS A 374 -14.58 17.86 20.92
CA HIS A 374 -13.60 18.89 21.30
C HIS A 374 -12.38 18.92 20.37
N LEU A 375 -11.85 17.74 19.99
CA LEU A 375 -10.73 17.65 19.05
C LEU A 375 -11.09 18.20 17.66
N VAL A 376 -12.28 17.90 17.15
CA VAL A 376 -12.75 18.44 15.86
C VAL A 376 -12.96 19.95 15.95
N LEU A 377 -13.52 20.45 17.04
CA LEU A 377 -13.74 21.90 17.24
C LEU A 377 -12.43 22.68 17.28
N ALA A 378 -11.38 22.13 17.89
CA ALA A 378 -10.06 22.76 17.90
C ALA A 378 -9.48 22.89 16.48
N GLU A 379 -9.52 21.83 15.69
CA GLU A 379 -9.04 21.87 14.29
C GLU A 379 -9.95 22.72 13.39
N TYR A 380 -11.26 22.74 13.67
CA TYR A 380 -12.21 23.60 12.99
C TYR A 380 -11.93 25.08 13.25
N ALA A 381 -11.63 25.46 14.49
CA ALA A 381 -11.22 26.84 14.82
C ALA A 381 -9.96 27.25 14.04
N ILE A 382 -8.98 26.33 13.88
CA ILE A 382 -7.78 26.57 13.06
C ILE A 382 -8.17 26.79 11.59
N VAL A 383 -8.99 25.91 11.01
CA VAL A 383 -9.47 26.08 9.61
C VAL A 383 -10.20 27.40 9.42
N LEU A 384 -11.06 27.80 10.36
CA LEU A 384 -11.76 29.08 10.30
C LEU A 384 -10.80 30.28 10.41
N SER A 385 -9.72 30.18 11.20
CA SER A 385 -8.72 31.25 11.31
C SER A 385 -7.81 31.36 10.08
N GLU A 386 -7.62 30.26 9.35
CA GLU A 386 -6.80 30.21 8.13
C GLU A 386 -7.59 30.66 6.88
N LEU A 387 -8.92 30.57 6.91
CA LEU A 387 -9.80 31.19 5.90
C LEU A 387 -9.76 32.70 6.16
N SER A 388 -9.31 33.50 5.20
CA SER A 388 -9.13 34.95 5.38
C SER A 388 -10.37 35.59 5.99
N GLU A 389 -10.21 36.62 6.82
CA GLU A 389 -11.34 37.31 7.46
C GLU A 389 -12.42 37.73 6.46
N VAL A 390 -12.02 38.05 5.22
CA VAL A 390 -12.91 38.39 4.11
C VAL A 390 -13.80 37.21 3.70
N VAL A 391 -13.23 36.01 3.57
CA VAL A 391 -13.97 34.79 3.23
C VAL A 391 -14.88 34.37 4.39
N MET A 392 -14.39 34.49 5.63
CA MET A 392 -15.17 34.21 6.84
C MET A 392 -16.35 35.17 7.03
N SER A 393 -16.15 36.45 6.72
CA SER A 393 -17.22 37.45 6.69
C SER A 393 -18.25 37.13 5.62
N ALA A 394 -17.80 36.78 4.40
CA ALA A 394 -18.68 36.40 3.30
C ALA A 394 -19.50 35.12 3.60
N ILE A 395 -18.89 34.10 4.19
CA ILE A 395 -19.58 32.86 4.58
C ILE A 395 -20.56 33.11 5.73
N ASN A 396 -20.15 33.89 6.75
CA ASN A 396 -21.05 34.24 7.85
C ASN A 396 -22.24 35.08 7.38
N ALA A 397 -22.03 36.00 6.44
CA ALA A 397 -23.10 36.76 5.80
C ALA A 397 -24.03 35.84 4.99
N ALA A 398 -23.49 34.88 4.23
CA ALA A 398 -24.28 33.93 3.45
C ALA A 398 -25.09 32.95 4.32
N LEU A 399 -24.58 32.58 5.50
CA LEU A 399 -25.26 31.69 6.46
C LEU A 399 -26.19 32.41 7.45
N ALA A 400 -26.14 33.75 7.53
CA ALA A 400 -26.97 34.54 8.44
C ALA A 400 -28.49 34.31 8.25
N PRO A 401 -29.04 34.29 7.01
CA PRO A 401 -30.46 34.07 6.79
C PRO A 401 -30.94 32.71 7.31
N GLN A 402 -30.12 31.66 7.17
CA GLN A 402 -30.45 30.31 7.65
C GLN A 402 -30.38 30.20 9.18
N ARG A 403 -29.45 30.92 9.82
CA ARG A 403 -29.35 30.99 11.29
C ARG A 403 -30.53 31.74 11.89
N ASP A 404 -30.97 32.81 11.24
CA ASP A 404 -32.14 33.58 11.68
C ASP A 404 -33.42 32.77 11.49
N HIS A 405 -33.54 32.06 10.36
CA HIS A 405 -34.66 31.14 10.13
C HIS A 405 -34.69 29.99 11.15
N SER A 406 -33.54 29.37 11.46
CA SER A 406 -33.43 28.31 12.46
C SER A 406 -33.74 28.82 13.88
N ARG A 407 -33.29 30.03 14.25
CA ARG A 407 -33.64 30.67 15.53
C ARG A 407 -35.11 31.01 15.63
N LEU A 408 -35.73 31.44 14.53
CA LEU A 408 -37.16 31.75 14.47
C LEU A 408 -37.98 30.47 14.62
N LEU A 409 -37.61 29.39 13.92
CA LEU A 409 -38.22 28.06 14.08
C LEU A 409 -38.04 27.53 15.52
N ALA A 410 -36.87 27.67 16.12
CA ALA A 410 -36.61 27.26 17.50
C ALA A 410 -37.45 28.03 18.53
N ARG A 411 -37.81 29.29 18.25
CA ARG A 411 -38.71 30.10 19.10
C ARG A 411 -40.19 29.80 18.88
N LEU A 412 -40.56 29.35 17.69
CA LEU A 412 -41.95 29.02 17.33
C LEU A 412 -42.33 27.58 17.71
N LEU A 413 -41.37 26.65 17.74
CA LEU A 413 -41.58 25.25 18.12
C LEU A 413 -42.27 25.04 19.49
N PRO A 414 -41.96 25.82 20.56
CA PRO A 414 -42.66 25.74 21.84
C PRO A 414 -44.07 26.35 21.84
N LEU A 415 -44.45 27.09 20.79
CA LEU A 415 -45.74 27.78 20.67
C LEU A 415 -46.70 27.04 19.72
N ALA A 416 -46.24 25.95 19.08
CA ALA A 416 -47.09 25.11 18.26
C ALA A 416 -48.02 24.28 19.16
N PRO A 417 -49.36 24.33 18.98
CA PRO A 417 -50.27 23.54 19.78
C PRO A 417 -50.00 22.05 19.53
N HIS A 418 -49.72 21.31 20.60
CA HIS A 418 -49.67 19.85 20.57
C HIS A 418 -51.10 19.33 20.41
N HIS A 419 -51.46 18.91 19.20
CA HIS A 419 -52.65 18.11 18.91
C HIS A 419 -52.28 16.67 18.63
#